data_AF-A0A1N7KK76-F1
#
_entry.id   AF-A0A1N7KK76-F1
#
_cell.length_a   1.000
_cell.length_b   1.000
_cell.length_c   1.000
_cell.angle_alpha   90.00
_cell.angle_beta   90.00
_cell.angle_gamma   90.00
#
_symmetry.space_group_name_H-M   'P 1'
#
loop_
_entity.id
_entity.type
_entity.pdbx_description
1 polymer ?
#
loop_
_entity_poly.entity_id
_entity_poly.type
_entity_poly.pdbx_seq_one_letter_code
_entity_poly.pdbx_strand_id
1 'polypeptide(L)' 'MTWIYEARLYDSKAVAMYVATTLRDSGARPRLDASSVQVYRTRRGNYGVRYRTLDA' A
#
# COMPACT_ATOMS: atom_id res chain seq x y z
N MET A 1 10.48 -11.91 -3.47
CA MET A 1 9.30 -11.16 -2.99
C MET A 1 9.55 -10.38 -1.70
N THR A 2 9.95 -9.11 -1.86
CA THR A 2 10.16 -8.15 -0.77
C THR A 2 8.95 -7.22 -0.65
N TRP A 3 8.59 -6.82 0.56
CA TRP A 3 7.57 -5.80 0.79
C TRP A 3 8.08 -4.42 0.41
N ILE A 4 7.36 -3.72 -0.46
CA ILE A 4 7.62 -2.32 -0.80
C ILE A 4 6.66 -1.45 0.02
N TYR A 5 7.19 -0.40 0.63
CA TYR A 5 6.44 0.53 1.48
C TYR A 5 6.30 1.86 0.76
N GLU A 6 5.08 2.40 0.71
CA GLU A 6 4.89 3.79 0.29
C GLU A 6 5.61 4.73 1.27
N ALA A 7 6.32 5.72 0.74
CA ALA A 7 7.08 6.67 1.55
C ALA A 7 6.18 7.54 2.45
N ARG A 8 4.89 7.67 2.10
CA ARG A 8 3.94 8.54 2.78
C ARG A 8 3.22 7.81 3.92
N LEU A 9 3.12 8.49 5.05
CA LEU A 9 2.25 8.11 6.16
C LEU A 9 0.99 8.99 6.16
N TYR A 10 -0.09 8.45 6.71
CA TYR A 10 -1.41 9.05 6.76
C TYR A 10 -1.92 9.12 8.20
N ASP A 11 -2.58 10.21 8.56
CA ASP A 11 -3.09 10.41 9.91
C ASP A 11 -4.37 9.59 10.20
N SER A 12 -5.04 9.11 9.14
CA SER A 12 -6.29 8.36 9.22
C SER A 12 -6.22 7.03 8.47
N LYS A 13 -6.79 5.98 9.08
CA LYS A 13 -6.95 4.67 8.45
C LYS A 13 -7.78 4.76 7.18
N ALA A 14 -8.79 5.64 7.15
CA ALA A 14 -9.67 5.80 5.99
C ALA A 14 -8.90 6.32 4.77
N VAL A 15 -8.00 7.28 4.98
CA VAL A 15 -7.15 7.83 3.91
C VAL A 15 -6.18 6.75 3.40
N ALA A 16 -5.53 6.01 4.30
CA ALA A 16 -4.65 4.92 3.89
C ALA A 16 -5.40 3.80 3.12
N MET A 17 -6.63 3.49 3.52
CA MET A 17 -7.49 2.52 2.82
C MET A 17 -7.88 3.02 1.43
N TYR A 18 -8.23 4.30 1.29
CA TYR A 18 -8.51 4.89 -0.02
C TYR A 18 -7.31 4.75 -0.96
N VAL A 19 -6.11 5.12 -0.50
CA VAL A 19 -4.88 4.98 -1.30
C VAL A 19 -4.59 3.52 -1.64
N ALA A 20 -4.78 2.58 -0.70
CA ALA A 20 -4.59 1.16 -0.96
C ALA A 20 -5.55 0.66 -2.06
N THR A 21 -6.81 1.09 -2.05
CA THR A 21 -7.79 0.76 -3.11
C THR A 21 -7.38 1.37 -4.44
N THR A 22 -6.98 2.64 -4.46
CA THR A 22 -6.50 3.29 -5.70
C THR A 22 -5.27 2.59 -6.26
N LEU A 23 -4.32 2.15 -5.41
CA LEU A 23 -3.15 1.40 -5.85
C LEU A 23 -3.53 0.05 -6.49
N ARG A 24 -4.53 -0.64 -5.95
CA ARG A 24 -5.04 -1.90 -6.52
C ARG A 24 -5.69 -1.70 -7.88
N ASP A 25 -6.42 -0.59 -8.05
CA ASP A 25 -7.26 -0.34 -9.23
C ASP A 25 -6.52 0.40 -10.36
N SER A 26 -5.55 1.25 -10.02
CA SER A 26 -4.97 2.22 -10.96
C SER A 26 -4.31 1.62 -12.21
N GLY A 27 -4.00 0.32 -12.25
CA GLY A 27 -3.23 -0.31 -13.33
C GLY A 27 -1.84 0.30 -13.56
N ALA A 28 -1.48 1.36 -12.81
CA ALA A 28 -0.31 2.20 -13.03
C ALA A 28 1.01 1.48 -12.72
N ARG A 29 0.91 0.33 -12.05
CA ARG A 29 2.06 -0.53 -11.73
C ARG A 29 1.82 -1.90 -12.38
N PRO A 30 2.35 -2.13 -13.59
CA PRO A 30 2.10 -3.34 -14.38
C PRO A 30 2.60 -4.65 -13.74
N ARG A 31 3.25 -4.58 -12.57
CA ARG A 31 3.75 -5.74 -11.81
C ARG A 31 3.28 -5.75 -10.36
N LEU A 32 2.26 -4.96 -10.01
CA LEU A 32 1.71 -4.95 -8.66
C LEU A 32 0.77 -6.15 -8.49
N ASP A 33 1.03 -6.97 -7.47
CA ASP A 33 0.06 -7.97 -7.04
C ASP A 33 -1.03 -7.26 -6.23
N ALA A 34 -2.18 -6.98 -6.84
CA ALA A 34 -3.27 -6.27 -6.19
C ALA A 34 -3.76 -6.97 -4.91
N SER A 35 -3.65 -8.30 -4.85
CA SER A 35 -4.00 -9.08 -3.66
C SER A 35 -3.03 -8.87 -2.49
N SER A 36 -1.84 -8.33 -2.78
CA SER A 36 -0.79 -8.07 -1.79
C SER A 36 -0.80 -6.66 -1.20
N VAL A 37 -1.67 -5.74 -1.64
CA VAL A 37 -1.70 -4.37 -1.08
C VAL A 37 -2.33 -4.38 0.32
N GLN A 38 -1.64 -3.82 1.31
CA GLN A 38 -2.04 -3.83 2.72
C GLN A 38 -1.84 -2.48 3.39
N VAL A 39 -2.78 -2.11 4.27
CA VAL A 39 -2.63 -0.98 5.20
C VAL A 39 -2.04 -1.49 6.51
N TYR A 40 -1.07 -0.77 7.06
CA TYR A 40 -0.50 -1.04 8.38
C TYR A 40 -0.54 0.21 9.26
N ARG A 41 -0.53 -0.01 10.58
CA ARG A 41 -0.41 1.07 11.58
C ARG A 41 1.00 1.07 12.14
N THR A 42 1.62 2.25 12.17
CA THR A 42 2.93 2.48 12.79
C THR A 42 2.80 2.50 14.32
N ARG A 43 3.92 2.31 15.02
CA ARG A 43 3.97 2.46 16.49
C ARG A 43 3.61 3.88 16.97
N ARG A 44 3.82 4.89 16.12
CA ARG A 44 3.48 6.30 16.41
C ARG A 44 2.01 6.64 16.16
N GLY A 45 1.21 5.70 15.67
CA GLY A 45 -0.23 5.88 15.47
C GLY A 45 -0.65 6.17 14.04
N ASN A 46 0.27 6.62 13.18
CA ASN A 46 0.03 6.88 11.75
C ASN A 46 -0.16 5.59 10.96
N TYR A 47 -0.72 5.70 9.76
CA TYR A 47 -1.00 4.59 8.85
C TYR A 47 -0.10 4.65 7.61
N GLY A 48 0.25 3.50 7.06
CA GLY A 48 0.99 3.40 5.80
C GLY A 48 0.41 2.31 4.90
N VAL A 49 0.85 2.29 3.64
CA VAL A 49 0.47 1.27 2.66
C VAL A 49 1.72 0.53 2.22
N ARG A 50 1.62 -0.80 2.11
CA ARG A 50 2.67 -1.67 1.57
C ARG A 50 2.09 -2.62 0.53
N TYR A 51 2.90 -3.08 -0.40
CA TYR A 51 2.51 -4.04 -1.43
C TYR A 51 3.69 -4.91 -1.82
N ARG A 52 3.40 -6.00 -2.52
CA ARG A 52 4.40 -6.81 -3.22
C ARG A 52 4.23 -6.60 -4.71
N THR A 53 5.35 -6.71 -5.41
CA THR A 53 5.33 -6.86 -6.85
C THR A 53 5.43 -8.34 -7.17
N LEU A 54 4.75 -8.76 -8.23
CA LEU A 54 5.04 -10.02 -8.89
C LEU A 54 6.47 -9.85 -9.45
N ASP A 55 7.42 -10.60 -8.90
CA ASP A 55 8.82 -10.60 -9.37
C ASP A 55 8.83 -10.84 -10.91
N ALA A 56 9.80 -10.22 -11.58
CA ALA A 56 9.97 -10.28 -13.04
C ALA A 56 10.53 -11.62 -13.51
#